data_AF-A0A1I0L7T7-F1
#
_entry.id   AF-A0A1I0L7T7-F1
#
_cell.length_a   1.000
_cell.length_b   1.000
_cell.length_c   1.000
_cell.angle_alpha   90.00
_cell.angle_beta   90.00
_cell.angle_gamma   90.00
#
_symmetry.space_group_name_H-M   'P 1'
#
loop_
_entity.id
_entity.type
_entity.pdbx_description
1 polymer ?
#
loop_
_entity_poly.entity_id
_entity_poly.type
_entity_poly.pdbx_seq_one_letter_code
_entity_poly.pdbx_strand_id
1 'polypeptide(L)'
;MTTIKVPKALRDKLNVLADEGGRGTTLADVLQQLLEEHHSIRTRQLIAFDTLLQRAQADQEATAKAERAVQRALTFLQRRSGGSAT
;
A
#
# COMPACT_ATOMS: atom_id res chain seq x y z
N MET A 1 -24.38 10.48 -20.24
CA MET A 1 -23.78 11.46 -19.32
C MET A 1 -24.00 10.96 -17.89
N THR A 2 -22.97 10.37 -17.29
CA THR A 2 -23.00 9.88 -15.90
C THR A 2 -22.58 11.02 -14.97
N THR A 3 -23.30 11.21 -13.87
CA THR A 3 -22.98 12.25 -12.88
C THR A 3 -22.65 11.59 -11.55
N ILE A 4 -21.54 12.01 -10.95
CA ILE A 4 -21.10 11.53 -9.64
C ILE A 4 -21.06 12.74 -8.72
N LYS A 5 -21.70 12.62 -7.55
CA LYS A 5 -21.62 13.66 -6.52
C LYS A 5 -20.32 13.49 -5.76
N VAL A 6 -19.49 14.54 -5.79
CA VAL A 6 -18.18 14.54 -5.17
C VAL A 6 -18.10 15.73 -4.19
N PRO A 7 -17.60 15.54 -2.96
CA PRO A 7 -17.37 16.64 -2.03
C PRO A 7 -16.47 17.71 -2.64
N LYS A 8 -16.69 18.99 -2.29
CA LYS A 8 -15.93 20.13 -2.83
C LYS A 8 -14.42 19.94 -2.66
N ALA A 9 -13.99 19.58 -1.45
CA ALA A 9 -12.57 19.35 -1.15
C ALA A 9 -11.92 18.28 -2.04
N LEU A 10 -12.67 17.25 -2.45
CA LEU A 10 -12.16 16.21 -3.34
C LEU A 10 -12.13 16.70 -4.79
N ARG A 11 -13.16 17.43 -5.24
CA ARG A 11 -13.17 18.07 -6.57
C ARG A 11 -12.01 19.03 -6.74
N ASP A 12 -11.72 19.85 -5.74
CA ASP A 12 -10.63 20.83 -5.79
C ASP A 12 -9.29 20.12 -5.97
N LYS A 13 -9.06 19.00 -5.26
CA LYS A 13 -7.86 18.17 -5.45
C LYS A 13 -7.77 17.56 -6.86
N LEU A 14 -8.88 17.06 -7.40
CA LEU A 14 -8.91 16.50 -8.75
C LEU A 14 -8.65 17.57 -9.81
N ASN A 15 -9.11 18.81 -9.60
CA ASN A 15 -8.81 19.92 -10.50
C ASN A 15 -7.32 20.28 -10.48
N VAL A 16 -6.69 20.32 -9.29
CA VAL A 16 -5.23 20.55 -9.20
C VAL A 16 -4.46 19.50 -9.99
N LEU A 17 -4.83 18.23 -9.88
CA LEU A 17 -4.21 17.15 -10.65
C LEU A 17 -4.42 17.31 -12.17
N ALA A 18 -5.59 17.79 -12.59
CA ALA A 18 -5.85 18.09 -14.00
C ALA A 18 -5.00 19.26 -14.50
N ASP A 19 -4.83 20.30 -13.68
CA ASP A 19 -4.00 21.47 -13.98
C ASP A 19 -2.51 21.09 -14.08
N GLU A 20 -2.03 20.20 -13.22
CA GLU A 20 -0.65 19.65 -13.25
C GLU A 20 -0.40 18.79 -14.50
N GLY A 21 -1.42 18.08 -14.99
CA GLY A 21 -1.35 17.26 -16.21
C GLY A 21 -1.20 18.06 -17.50
N GLY A 22 -1.24 19.40 -17.45
CA GLY A 22 -1.05 20.29 -18.59
C GLY A 22 -2.31 20.55 -19.41
N ARG A 23 -2.18 21.41 -20.44
CA ARG A 23 -3.32 21.83 -21.29
C ARG A 23 -3.89 20.64 -22.06
N GLY A 24 -5.16 20.33 -21.80
CA GLY A 24 -5.92 19.28 -22.50
C GLY A 24 -6.27 18.08 -21.63
N THR A 25 -5.66 17.96 -20.45
CA THR A 25 -5.98 16.90 -19.49
C THR A 25 -7.32 17.20 -18.82
N THR A 26 -8.28 16.30 -19.00
CA THR A 26 -9.62 16.44 -18.43
C THR A 26 -9.73 15.73 -17.08
N LEU A 27 -10.74 16.10 -16.30
CA LEU A 27 -11.12 15.38 -15.07
C LEU A 27 -11.37 13.88 -15.31
N ALA A 28 -11.87 13.52 -16.49
CA ALA A 28 -12.09 12.12 -16.84
C ALA A 28 -10.77 11.38 -17.01
N ASP A 29 -9.77 12.01 -17.65
CA ASP A 29 -8.44 11.43 -17.84
C ASP A 29 -7.74 11.21 -16.50
N VAL A 30 -7.82 12.21 -15.60
CA VAL A 30 -7.28 12.09 -14.23
C VAL A 30 -7.93 10.95 -13.46
N LEU A 31 -9.26 10.83 -13.52
CA LEU A 31 -9.97 9.74 -12.85
C LEU A 31 -9.62 8.37 -13.43
N GLN A 32 -9.46 8.28 -14.76
CA GLN A 32 -9.04 7.05 -15.41
C GLN A 32 -7.62 6.67 -14.97
N GLN A 33 -6.68 7.61 -14.98
CA GLN A 33 -5.31 7.37 -14.53
C GLN A 33 -5.26 6.90 -13.07
N LEU A 34 -6.00 7.54 -12.17
CA LEU A 34 -6.04 7.15 -10.76
C LEU A 34 -6.63 5.73 -10.57
N LEU A 35 -7.62 5.35 -11.38
CA LEU A 35 -8.18 4.00 -11.36
C LEU A 35 -7.15 2.98 -11.86
N GLU A 36 -6.46 3.26 -12.97
CA GLU A 36 -5.42 2.40 -13.52
C GLU A 36 -4.26 2.23 -12.52
N GLU A 37 -3.80 3.32 -11.90
CA GLU A 37 -2.78 3.29 -10.86
C GLU A 37 -3.21 2.43 -9.68
N HIS A 38 -4.42 2.63 -9.16
CA HIS A 38 -4.96 1.81 -8.08
C HIS A 38 -5.04 0.33 -8.45
N HIS A 39 -5.51 0.00 -9.66
CA HIS A 39 -5.53 -1.37 -10.17
C HIS A 39 -4.13 -1.97 -10.27
N SER A 40 -3.16 -1.21 -10.76
CA SER A 40 -1.77 -1.64 -10.89
C SER A 40 -1.13 -1.92 -9.53
N ILE A 41 -1.35 -1.05 -8.55
CA ILE A 41 -0.86 -1.19 -7.18
C ILE A 41 -1.46 -2.42 -6.54
N ARG A 42 -2.79 -2.59 -6.65
CA ARG A 42 -3.49 -3.76 -6.10
C ARG A 42 -2.98 -5.05 -6.72
N THR A 43 -2.74 -5.06 -8.04
CA THR A 43 -2.19 -6.22 -8.75
C THR A 43 -0.79 -6.56 -8.25
N ARG A 44 0.08 -5.55 -8.11
CA ARG A 44 1.44 -5.74 -7.56
C ARG A 44 1.41 -6.26 -6.13
N GLN A 45 0.51 -5.77 -5.28
CA GLN A 45 0.32 -6.25 -3.91
C GLN A 45 -0.13 -7.72 -3.88
N LEU A 46 -1.07 -8.10 -4.76
CA LEU A 46 -1.53 -9.49 -4.87
C LEU A 46 -0.40 -10.42 -5.32
N ILE A 47 0.39 -10.03 -6.33
CA ILE A 47 1.54 -10.82 -6.79
C ILE A 47 2.59 -10.96 -5.70
N ALA A 48 2.89 -9.87 -4.98
CA ALA A 48 3.85 -9.89 -3.87
C ALA A 48 3.37 -10.81 -2.74
N PHE A 49 2.08 -10.75 -2.41
CA PHE A 49 1.47 -11.64 -1.43
C PHE A 49 1.55 -13.11 -1.87
N ASP A 50 1.17 -13.41 -3.11
CA ASP A 50 1.22 -14.78 -3.65
C ASP A 50 2.65 -15.33 -3.67
N THR A 51 3.63 -14.49 -4.04
CA THR A 51 5.05 -14.86 -4.00
C THR A 51 5.52 -15.20 -2.57
N LEU A 52 5.10 -14.43 -1.57
CA LEU A 52 5.41 -14.72 -0.17
C LEU A 52 4.72 -15.98 0.32
N LEU A 53 3.46 -16.19 -0.07
CA LEU A 53 2.70 -17.39 0.27
C LEU A 53 3.35 -18.64 -0.33
N GLN A 54 3.72 -18.60 -1.61
CA GLN A 54 4.40 -19.71 -2.29
C GLN A 54 5.76 -20.02 -1.63
N ARG A 55 6.53 -18.99 -1.26
CA ARG A 55 7.80 -19.18 -0.51
C ARG A 55 7.56 -19.82 0.85
N ALA A 56 6.53 -19.38 1.57
CA ALA A 56 6.16 -19.96 2.86
C ALA A 56 5.67 -21.40 2.74
N GLN A 57 4.94 -21.73 1.69
CA GLN A 57 4.48 -23.10 1.41
C GLN A 57 5.63 -24.02 0.97
N ALA A 58 6.56 -23.51 0.16
CA ALA A 58 7.71 -24.27 -0.33
C ALA A 58 8.74 -24.58 0.78
N ASP A 59 8.81 -23.73 1.82
CA ASP A 59 9.74 -23.91 2.94
C ASP A 59 9.10 -23.50 4.28
N GLN A 60 8.12 -24.30 4.71
CA GLN A 60 7.39 -24.10 5.97
C GLN A 60 8.33 -24.15 7.19
N GLU A 61 9.40 -24.95 7.14
CA GLU A 61 10.35 -25.05 8.24
C GLU A 61 11.23 -23.80 8.35
N ALA A 62 11.73 -23.26 7.23
CA ALA A 62 12.52 -22.03 7.26
C ALA A 62 11.67 -20.81 7.66
N THR A 63 10.42 -20.72 7.20
CA THR A 63 9.50 -19.65 7.63
C THR A 63 9.18 -19.73 9.12
N ALA A 64 8.85 -20.90 9.65
CA ALA A 64 8.64 -21.08 11.09
C ALA A 64 9.90 -20.75 11.91
N LYS A 65 11.10 -21.06 11.41
CA LYS A 65 12.37 -20.70 12.05
C LYS A 65 12.61 -19.19 12.04
N ALA A 66 12.30 -18.52 10.93
CA ALA A 66 12.41 -17.07 10.79
C ALA A 66 11.45 -16.34 11.72
N GLU A 67 10.19 -16.77 11.81
CA GLU A 67 9.19 -16.21 12.73
C GLU A 67 9.65 -16.31 14.19
N ARG A 68 10.16 -17.48 14.61
CA ARG A 68 10.72 -17.65 15.97
C ARG A 68 11.91 -16.72 16.23
N ALA A 69 12.74 -16.45 15.23
CA ALA A 69 13.86 -15.53 15.35
C ALA A 69 13.39 -14.07 15.50
N VAL A 70 12.41 -13.65 14.69
CA VAL A 70 11.79 -12.31 14.77
C VAL A 70 11.11 -12.10 16.13
N GLN A 71 10.34 -13.09 16.60
CA GLN A 71 9.65 -12.99 17.89
C GLN A 71 10.63 -12.82 19.06
N ARG A 72 11.77 -13.52 19.03
CA ARG A 72 12.85 -13.36 20.02
C ARG A 72 13.49 -11.97 19.96
N ALA A 73 13.74 -11.45 18.76
CA ALA A 73 14.30 -10.11 18.57
C ALA A 73 13.34 -9.03 19.07
N LEU A 74 12.05 -9.14 18.77
CA LEU A 74 11.01 -8.22 19.26
C LEU A 74 10.91 -8.26 20.79
N THR A 75 10.91 -9.45 21.38
CA THR A 75 10.89 -9.63 22.85
C THR A 75 12.12 -8.98 23.49
N PHE A 76 13.29 -9.15 22.89
CA PHE A 76 14.54 -8.53 23.37
C PHE A 76 14.47 -6.99 23.30
N LEU A 77 13.99 -6.44 22.18
CA LEU A 77 13.84 -5.00 22.01
C LEU A 77 12.81 -4.39 22.97
N GLN A 78 11.67 -5.05 23.18
CA GLN A 78 10.64 -4.63 24.15
C GLN A 78 11.16 -4.63 25.59
N ARG A 79 11.94 -5.66 25.98
CA ARG A 79 12.59 -5.69 27.30
C ARG A 79 13.63 -4.58 27.46
N ARG A 80 14.34 -4.24 26.38
CA ARG A 80 15.34 -3.16 26.40
C ARG A 80 14.71 -1.77 26.44
N SER A 81 13.60 -1.55 25.73
CA SER A 81 12.90 -0.25 25.74
C SER A 81 12.11 0.01 27.03
N GLY A 82 11.69 -1.05 27.74
CA GLY A 82 11.05 -0.93 29.06
C GLY A 82 12.02 -0.74 30.24
N GLY A 83 13.33 -0.83 30.01
CA GLY A 83 14.38 -0.76 31.05
C GLY A 83 15.11 0.57 31.17
N SER A 84 14.73 1.59 30.41
CA SER A 84 15.35 2.93 30.46
C SER A 84 14.47 3.93 31.23
N ALA A 85 14.25 3.65 32.52
CA ALA A 85 13.68 4.61 33.46
C ALA A 85 14.29 4.38 34.85
N THR A 86 15.55 4.76 35.00
CA THR A 86 16.18 5.10 36.29
C THR A 86 17.16 6.23 36.05
#